data_AF-A0A2N1MZ33-F1
#
_entry.id   AF-A0A2N1MZ33-F1
#
_cell.length_a   1.000
_cell.length_b   1.000
_cell.length_c   1.000
_cell.angle_alpha   90.00
_cell.angle_beta   90.00
_cell.angle_gamma   90.00
#
_symmetry.space_group_name_H-M   'P 1'
#
loop_
_entity.id
_entity.type
_entity.pdbx_description
1 polymer ?
#
loop_
_entity_poly.entity_id
_entity_poly.type
_entity_poly.pdbx_seq_one_letter_code
_entity_poly.pdbx_strand_id
1 'polypeptide(L)'
;MTRKVVSCYILDRNHKITIDLCDTNTIYDKSGNHEVPFDLLTFDHLRKLIWSDIKSNEEDINGAKQLKLWLGEKSKELEKNFRDGVYEELDPTDKLSTNIFQFGSIIIVQPLSSPEHIQKKRKLWHKDPKETSIIHGSNNEVRQIPVSQSEFKLVRENHLLYVDKTFWLSKLDLNTGQYFVSRPRKFGKSMFLSMIESFFLVQHDLFKDLYIYQNPPEIYVKDKIKEWNKELDPIPVIRLDFSELTSNKGPDVLEVGLIQMLRFIGESYGVNLKYNDSVKDVTKELITTLAGHEENVYKKVVILIDEYDSPILSVFNATKESLKIADENREVLKGFFEIIKSSQQKIKFCLVTGVTMFSNMQLFSGANQLVDLTLSDKLSGAYGFANKEIETTFESKFLGEYSNVSETMNKLKEKYNGYSWDGNIRVYNPFSICSFFYGNKLENFWVKKGRTSFLAKLVRLEHIKDIAKHEIRINRDCMTPVSIENIQNSSELPVSLFFQTGYLTIKKVEIVNKETEYLILAIPNSEVRNSLMGELWANTFCIPVENAFRRIITRGTP
;
A
#
# COMPACT_ATOMS: atom_id res chain seq x y z
N MET A 1 36.72 -62.84 -7.86
CA MET A 1 35.60 -62.00 -8.31
C MET A 1 35.01 -61.29 -7.12
N THR A 2 35.46 -60.06 -6.87
CA THR A 2 34.90 -59.18 -5.85
C THR A 2 33.65 -58.55 -6.43
N ARG A 3 32.50 -59.24 -6.33
CA ARG A 3 31.21 -58.63 -6.67
C ARG A 3 30.87 -57.59 -5.62
N LYS A 4 30.73 -56.33 -6.04
CA LYS A 4 30.20 -55.26 -5.18
C LYS A 4 28.83 -54.84 -5.68
N VAL A 5 27.90 -54.70 -4.75
CA VAL A 5 26.51 -54.42 -5.04
C VAL A 5 26.19 -53.00 -4.61
N VAL A 6 25.62 -52.20 -5.51
CA VAL A 6 25.22 -50.82 -5.24
C VAL A 6 23.70 -50.72 -5.27
N SER A 7 23.10 -50.31 -4.15
CA SER A 7 21.67 -50.03 -4.07
C SER A 7 21.38 -48.59 -4.48
N CYS A 8 20.58 -48.43 -5.53
CA CYS A 8 20.16 -47.15 -6.09
C CYS A 8 18.66 -46.95 -5.88
N TYR A 9 18.24 -45.74 -5.54
CA TYR A 9 16.83 -45.38 -5.38
C TYR A 9 16.46 -44.27 -6.35
N ILE A 10 15.36 -44.45 -7.08
CA ILE A 10 14.89 -43.41 -8.01
C ILE A 10 14.03 -42.41 -7.24
N LEU A 11 14.42 -41.13 -7.30
CA LEU A 11 13.67 -40.03 -6.69
C LEU A 11 12.25 -39.99 -7.28
N ASP A 12 11.25 -39.71 -6.43
CA ASP A 12 9.82 -39.69 -6.75
C ASP A 12 9.12 -41.03 -7.04
N ARG A 13 9.79 -42.19 -6.87
CA ARG A 13 9.16 -43.50 -7.19
C ARG A 13 9.18 -44.60 -6.13
N ASN A 14 9.73 -44.42 -4.93
CA ASN A 14 9.89 -45.51 -3.93
C ASN A 14 10.40 -46.83 -4.54
N HIS A 15 11.19 -46.72 -5.62
CA HIS A 15 11.66 -47.85 -6.40
C HIS A 15 13.16 -48.01 -6.20
N LYS A 16 13.59 -49.25 -5.97
CA LYS A 16 14.96 -49.61 -5.64
C LYS A 16 15.54 -50.50 -6.74
N ILE A 17 16.62 -50.02 -7.35
CA ILE A 17 17.42 -50.75 -8.33
C ILE A 17 18.72 -51.22 -7.66
N THR A 18 19.21 -52.38 -8.07
CA THR A 18 20.46 -52.93 -7.56
C THR A 18 21.39 -53.20 -8.72
N ILE A 19 22.57 -52.56 -8.73
CA ILE A 19 23.58 -52.72 -9.77
C ILE A 19 24.72 -53.58 -9.24
N ASP A 20 24.98 -54.70 -9.93
CA ASP A 20 26.09 -55.59 -9.65
C ASP A 20 27.34 -55.16 -10.42
N LEU A 21 28.38 -54.72 -9.71
CA LEU A 21 29.67 -54.34 -10.29
C LEU A 21 30.63 -55.54 -10.24
N CYS A 22 31.15 -55.91 -11.41
CA CYS A 22 32.10 -57.01 -11.61
C CYS A 22 33.53 -56.49 -11.81
N ASP A 23 34.51 -57.40 -11.92
CA ASP A 23 35.92 -57.05 -12.15
C ASP A 23 36.10 -56.29 -13.50
N THR A 24 35.27 -56.61 -14.50
CA THR A 24 35.07 -55.86 -15.75
C THR A 24 33.59 -55.57 -15.97
N ASN A 25 33.25 -54.35 -16.41
CA ASN A 25 31.87 -53.88 -16.57
C ASN A 25 31.65 -53.32 -17.98
N THR A 26 30.63 -53.80 -18.67
CA THR A 26 30.29 -53.33 -20.02
C THR A 26 29.45 -52.06 -19.93
N ILE A 27 29.98 -50.95 -20.45
CA ILE A 27 29.28 -49.66 -20.48
C ILE A 27 28.70 -49.45 -21.88
N TYR A 28 27.42 -49.09 -21.92
CA TYR A 28 26.69 -48.80 -23.16
C TYR A 28 26.58 -47.28 -23.34
N ASP A 29 27.20 -46.73 -24.39
CA ASP A 29 26.99 -45.33 -24.77
C ASP A 29 26.91 -45.11 -26.29
N LYS A 30 26.81 -43.84 -26.70
CA LYS A 30 26.64 -43.45 -28.10
C LYS A 30 27.81 -43.84 -29.01
N SER A 31 28.97 -44.18 -28.45
CA SER A 31 30.17 -44.58 -29.19
C SER A 31 30.33 -46.10 -29.32
N GLY A 32 29.48 -46.88 -28.67
CA GLY A 32 29.50 -48.35 -28.68
C GLY A 32 29.75 -48.95 -27.29
N ASN A 33 29.78 -50.28 -27.23
CA ASN A 33 30.02 -51.02 -25.99
C ASN A 33 31.52 -51.06 -25.70
N HIS A 34 31.93 -50.65 -24.51
CA HIS A 34 33.32 -50.77 -24.07
C HIS A 34 33.40 -51.35 -22.65
N GLU A 35 34.44 -52.13 -22.40
CA GLU A 35 34.68 -52.74 -21.09
C GLU A 35 35.54 -51.84 -20.23
N VAL A 36 35.07 -51.55 -19.01
CA VAL A 36 35.78 -50.75 -18.03
C VAL A 36 36.10 -51.62 -16.80
N PRO A 37 37.38 -51.78 -16.44
CA PRO A 37 37.78 -52.45 -15.19
C PRO A 37 37.22 -51.73 -13.97
N PHE A 38 36.92 -52.48 -12.90
CA PHE A 38 36.35 -51.93 -11.66
C PHE A 38 37.13 -50.72 -11.10
N ASP A 39 38.47 -50.79 -11.10
CA ASP A 39 39.34 -49.74 -10.54
C ASP A 39 39.39 -48.43 -11.36
N LEU A 40 38.75 -48.42 -12.53
CA LEU A 40 38.64 -47.29 -13.44
C LEU A 40 37.19 -46.78 -13.58
N LEU A 41 36.23 -47.37 -12.86
CA LEU A 41 34.86 -46.90 -12.88
C LEU A 41 34.73 -45.52 -12.24
N THR A 42 33.89 -44.68 -12.85
CA THR A 42 33.53 -43.35 -12.38
C THR A 42 32.03 -43.27 -12.14
N PHE A 43 31.55 -42.20 -11.53
CA PHE A 43 30.11 -41.98 -11.37
C PHE A 43 29.38 -41.79 -12.70
N ASP A 44 30.03 -41.30 -13.76
CA ASP A 44 29.45 -41.31 -15.12
C ASP A 44 29.24 -42.74 -15.64
N HIS A 45 30.21 -43.64 -15.43
CA HIS A 45 30.07 -45.04 -15.80
C HIS A 45 28.92 -45.71 -15.02
N LEU A 46 28.83 -45.47 -13.72
CA LEU A 46 27.73 -45.98 -12.89
C LEU A 46 26.37 -45.43 -13.35
N ARG A 47 26.32 -44.14 -13.69
CA ARG A 47 25.12 -43.50 -14.24
C ARG A 47 24.62 -44.19 -15.51
N LYS A 48 25.54 -44.53 -16.42
CA LYS A 48 25.22 -45.23 -17.68
C LYS A 48 24.72 -46.65 -17.42
N LEU A 49 25.31 -47.37 -16.45
CA LEU A 49 24.83 -48.70 -16.04
C LEU A 49 23.41 -48.65 -15.49
N ILE A 50 23.12 -47.69 -14.60
CA ILE A 50 21.77 -47.49 -14.04
C ILE A 50 20.76 -47.17 -15.16
N TRP A 51 21.13 -46.28 -16.09
CA TRP A 51 20.25 -45.92 -17.21
C TRP A 51 19.96 -47.10 -18.14
N SER A 52 20.94 -47.97 -18.36
CA SER A 52 20.77 -49.18 -19.15
C SER A 52 19.80 -50.16 -18.47
N ASP A 53 19.94 -50.35 -17.17
CA ASP A 53 19.09 -51.25 -16.38
C ASP A 53 17.62 -50.79 -16.35
N ILE A 54 17.39 -49.48 -16.14
CA ILE A 54 16.06 -48.86 -16.22
C ILE A 54 15.43 -49.09 -17.61
N LYS A 55 16.20 -48.95 -18.69
CA LYS A 55 15.72 -49.17 -20.06
C LYS A 55 15.42 -50.64 -20.36
N SER A 56 16.23 -51.58 -19.89
CA SER A 56 15.99 -53.01 -20.11
C SER A 56 14.75 -53.52 -19.38
N ASN A 57 14.40 -52.88 -18.26
CA ASN A 57 13.23 -53.25 -17.46
C ASN A 57 11.94 -52.51 -17.88
N GLU A 58 11.96 -51.79 -19.02
CA GLU A 58 10.84 -50.99 -19.54
C GLU A 58 10.24 -49.99 -18.52
N GLU A 59 11.05 -49.49 -17.60
CA GLU A 59 10.57 -48.52 -16.62
C GLU A 59 10.41 -47.13 -17.25
N ASP A 60 9.18 -46.61 -17.27
CA ASP A 60 8.90 -45.27 -17.81
C ASP A 60 9.53 -44.19 -16.92
N ILE A 61 10.54 -43.46 -17.40
CA ILE A 61 11.26 -42.41 -16.66
C ILE A 61 10.70 -40.99 -16.92
N ASN A 62 9.40 -40.85 -17.22
CA ASN A 62 8.73 -39.55 -17.45
C ASN A 62 9.45 -38.66 -18.49
N GLY A 63 10.00 -39.26 -19.55
CA GLY A 63 10.69 -38.51 -20.61
C GLY A 63 12.03 -37.88 -20.19
N ALA A 64 12.66 -38.36 -19.12
CA ALA A 64 14.01 -37.94 -18.74
C ALA A 64 15.01 -38.17 -19.89
N LYS A 65 15.99 -37.26 -20.02
CA LYS A 65 17.10 -37.39 -20.99
C LYS A 65 18.44 -37.65 -20.32
N GLN A 66 18.53 -37.46 -19.01
CA GLN A 66 19.76 -37.59 -18.23
C GLN A 66 19.45 -37.98 -16.79
N LEU A 67 20.43 -38.56 -16.08
CA LEU A 67 20.36 -38.82 -14.64
C LEU A 67 21.38 -37.96 -13.88
N LYS A 68 21.04 -37.58 -12.65
CA LYS A 68 21.99 -37.12 -11.62
C LYS A 68 22.07 -38.14 -10.49
N LEU A 69 23.26 -38.32 -9.94
CA LEU A 69 23.53 -39.22 -8.82
C LEU A 69 23.84 -38.39 -7.58
N TRP A 70 23.22 -38.77 -6.47
CA TRP A 70 23.43 -38.14 -5.16
C TRP A 70 23.75 -39.21 -4.12
N LEU A 71 24.60 -38.91 -3.15
CA LEU A 71 24.91 -39.80 -2.03
C LEU A 71 24.12 -39.38 -0.79
N GLY A 72 23.53 -40.37 -0.11
CA GLY A 72 22.89 -40.19 1.20
C GLY A 72 23.14 -41.35 2.16
N GLU A 73 22.92 -41.11 3.45
CA GLU A 73 22.99 -42.13 4.51
C GLU A 73 21.64 -42.81 4.73
N LYS A 74 21.62 -44.12 4.94
CA LYS A 74 20.41 -44.92 5.10
C LYS A 74 19.79 -44.71 6.48
N SER A 75 18.66 -44.02 6.55
CA SER A 75 17.82 -43.89 7.74
C SER A 75 16.45 -44.55 7.56
N LYS A 76 15.79 -44.94 8.67
CA LYS A 76 14.40 -45.46 8.64
C LYS A 76 13.38 -44.43 8.14
N GLU A 77 13.70 -43.14 8.20
CA GLU A 77 12.85 -42.05 7.70
C GLU A 77 13.00 -41.86 6.19
N LEU A 78 14.21 -42.05 5.64
CA LEU A 78 14.47 -41.96 4.20
C LEU A 78 13.69 -43.02 3.41
N GLU A 79 13.52 -44.23 3.94
CA GLU A 79 12.67 -45.26 3.31
C GLU A 79 11.18 -44.85 3.23
N LYS A 80 10.73 -43.85 3.99
CA LYS A 80 9.34 -43.38 4.02
C LYS A 80 9.09 -42.06 3.27
N ASN A 81 10.05 -41.13 3.24
CA ASN A 81 9.93 -39.84 2.53
C ASN A 81 11.32 -39.31 2.09
N PHE A 82 11.65 -39.43 0.80
CA PHE A 82 12.95 -39.07 0.21
C PHE A 82 13.12 -37.57 -0.12
N ARG A 83 12.21 -36.69 0.30
CA ARG A 83 12.24 -35.25 -0.05
C ARG A 83 12.93 -34.37 0.98
N ASP A 84 13.11 -34.87 2.21
CA ASP A 84 13.56 -34.06 3.36
C ASP A 84 14.98 -34.42 3.82
N GLY A 85 15.73 -35.22 3.03
CA GLY A 85 17.11 -35.62 3.35
C GLY A 85 18.16 -34.60 2.87
N VAL A 86 19.31 -34.56 3.56
CA VAL A 86 20.50 -33.86 3.09
C VAL A 86 21.27 -34.80 2.16
N TYR A 87 21.51 -34.37 0.92
CA TYR A 87 22.20 -35.15 -0.11
C TYR A 87 23.41 -34.41 -0.67
N GLU A 88 24.46 -35.14 -1.00
CA GLU A 88 25.64 -34.61 -1.67
C GLU A 88 25.62 -35.01 -3.15
N GLU A 89 25.75 -34.03 -4.06
CA GLU A 89 25.82 -34.31 -5.50
C GLU A 89 27.17 -34.97 -5.82
N LEU A 90 27.14 -36.08 -6.55
CA LEU A 90 28.37 -36.81 -6.93
C LEU A 90 28.91 -36.27 -8.26
N ASP A 91 30.20 -35.90 -8.28
CA ASP A 91 30.86 -35.46 -9.52
C ASP A 91 30.97 -36.64 -10.51
N PRO A 92 30.47 -36.53 -11.75
CA PRO A 92 30.52 -37.60 -12.74
C PRO A 92 31.94 -38.10 -13.07
N THR A 93 32.96 -37.28 -12.88
CA THR A 93 34.35 -37.60 -13.20
C THR A 93 35.08 -38.33 -12.08
N ASP A 94 34.55 -38.29 -10.86
CA ASP A 94 35.14 -38.96 -9.72
C ASP A 94 35.08 -40.48 -9.86
N LYS A 95 36.17 -41.14 -9.45
CA LYS A 95 36.22 -42.60 -9.35
C LYS A 95 35.25 -43.06 -8.27
N LEU A 96 34.68 -44.26 -8.46
CA LEU A 96 33.83 -44.88 -7.43
C LEU A 96 34.64 -45.07 -6.13
N SER A 97 34.37 -44.23 -5.14
CA SER A 97 35.06 -44.24 -3.84
C SER A 97 34.59 -45.42 -2.97
N THR A 98 35.38 -45.82 -1.99
CA THR A 98 35.00 -46.89 -1.04
C THR A 98 33.77 -46.54 -0.19
N ASN A 99 33.45 -45.24 -0.06
CA ASN A 99 32.37 -44.74 0.78
C ASN A 99 30.97 -45.15 0.30
N ILE A 100 30.77 -45.36 -1.00
CA ILE A 100 29.47 -45.83 -1.53
C ILE A 100 29.20 -47.31 -1.23
N PHE A 101 30.23 -48.07 -0.83
CA PHE A 101 30.14 -49.48 -0.46
C PHE A 101 30.10 -49.68 1.06
N GLN A 102 30.12 -48.60 1.85
CA GLN A 102 29.96 -48.69 3.30
C GLN A 102 28.51 -49.06 3.65
N PHE A 103 28.35 -49.79 4.75
CA PHE A 103 27.04 -50.26 5.21
C PHE A 103 26.15 -49.05 5.54
N GLY A 104 25.14 -48.80 4.71
CA GLY A 104 24.22 -47.68 4.89
C GLY A 104 24.35 -46.57 3.86
N SER A 105 25.25 -46.63 2.89
CA SER A 105 25.24 -45.66 1.78
C SER A 105 24.17 -46.01 0.74
N ILE A 106 23.42 -45.01 0.28
CA ILE A 106 22.42 -45.17 -0.79
C ILE A 106 22.64 -44.10 -1.86
N ILE A 107 22.56 -44.52 -3.13
CA ILE A 107 22.64 -43.60 -4.26
C ILE A 107 21.24 -43.21 -4.70
N ILE A 108 20.95 -41.92 -4.69
CA ILE A 108 19.70 -41.38 -5.19
C ILE A 108 19.89 -40.98 -6.65
N VAL A 109 19.02 -41.51 -7.50
CA VAL A 109 19.00 -41.30 -8.93
C VAL A 109 17.87 -40.32 -9.23
N GLN A 110 18.23 -39.13 -9.70
CA GLN A 110 17.26 -38.11 -10.11
C GLN A 110 17.16 -38.06 -11.64
N PRO A 111 15.98 -38.37 -12.22
CA PRO A 111 15.73 -38.18 -13.64
C PRO A 111 15.65 -36.68 -13.96
N LEU A 112 16.45 -36.21 -14.92
CA LEU A 112 16.38 -34.87 -15.48
C LEU A 112 15.59 -34.90 -16.78
N SER A 113 14.38 -34.34 -16.76
CA SER A 113 13.67 -33.94 -17.98
C SER A 113 14.37 -32.74 -18.64
N SER A 114 14.20 -32.54 -19.95
CA SER A 114 14.71 -31.37 -20.70
C SER A 114 14.41 -30.06 -19.97
N PRO A 115 15.18 -28.96 -20.21
CA PRO A 115 15.02 -27.68 -19.52
C PRO A 115 13.76 -26.94 -19.98
N GLU A 116 12.61 -27.55 -19.82
CA GLU A 116 11.44 -26.87 -19.33
C GLU A 116 11.37 -27.26 -17.86
N HIS A 117 12.19 -26.59 -17.04
CA HIS A 117 11.75 -26.31 -15.69
C HIS A 117 10.39 -25.62 -15.84
N ILE A 118 9.30 -26.37 -15.73
CA ILE A 118 8.12 -25.85 -15.04
C ILE A 118 8.57 -25.72 -13.59
N GLN A 119 9.45 -24.73 -13.32
CA GLN A 119 9.22 -23.89 -12.16
C GLN A 119 7.75 -23.52 -12.34
N LYS A 120 6.85 -24.05 -11.50
CA LYS A 120 5.48 -23.53 -11.43
C LYS A 120 5.68 -22.01 -11.43
N LYS A 121 5.32 -21.34 -12.52
CA LYS A 121 5.50 -19.90 -12.63
C LYS A 121 4.90 -19.35 -11.36
N ARG A 122 5.72 -18.72 -10.51
CA ARG A 122 5.18 -18.11 -9.29
C ARG A 122 4.16 -17.11 -9.79
N LYS A 123 2.89 -17.34 -9.45
CA LYS A 123 1.84 -16.41 -9.79
C LYS A 123 2.12 -15.12 -9.05
N LEU A 124 1.85 -13.99 -9.71
CA LEU A 124 1.96 -12.67 -9.08
C LEU A 124 0.91 -12.52 -7.98
N TRP A 125 -0.19 -13.26 -8.11
CA TRP A 125 -1.32 -13.17 -7.21
C TRP A 125 -1.59 -14.54 -6.59
N HIS A 126 -1.65 -14.60 -5.26
CA HIS A 126 -2.09 -15.81 -4.56
C HIS A 126 -3.58 -16.11 -4.78
N LYS A 127 -4.39 -15.06 -4.94
CA LYS A 127 -5.82 -15.09 -5.28
C LYS A 127 -6.09 -14.10 -6.40
N ASP A 128 -7.06 -14.38 -7.27
CA ASP A 128 -7.42 -13.42 -8.32
C ASP A 128 -7.89 -12.10 -7.67
N PRO A 129 -7.19 -10.98 -7.88
CA PRO A 129 -7.56 -9.71 -7.27
C PRO A 129 -8.91 -9.18 -7.77
N LYS A 130 -9.43 -9.69 -8.89
CA LYS A 130 -10.74 -9.34 -9.45
C LYS A 130 -11.90 -10.02 -8.72
N GLU A 131 -11.65 -11.13 -8.02
CA GLU A 131 -12.70 -11.83 -7.28
C GLU A 131 -13.23 -10.93 -6.15
N THR A 132 -14.47 -10.47 -6.33
CA THR A 132 -15.24 -9.71 -5.35
C THR A 132 -16.67 -10.21 -5.35
N SER A 133 -17.24 -10.40 -4.17
CA SER A 133 -18.62 -10.87 -4.03
C SER A 133 -19.47 -9.74 -3.46
N ILE A 134 -20.37 -9.21 -4.27
CA ILE A 134 -21.31 -8.18 -3.85
C ILE A 134 -22.53 -8.86 -3.23
N ILE A 135 -22.77 -8.66 -1.94
CA ILE A 135 -23.88 -9.31 -1.22
C ILE A 135 -25.18 -8.55 -1.52
N HIS A 136 -25.80 -8.74 -2.69
CA HIS A 136 -26.97 -7.95 -3.09
C HIS A 136 -28.04 -7.83 -1.99
N GLY A 137 -28.14 -6.62 -1.40
CA GLY A 137 -29.27 -6.25 -0.54
C GLY A 137 -30.55 -6.13 -1.38
N SER A 138 -31.70 -6.39 -0.77
CA SER A 138 -32.98 -6.17 -1.46
C SER A 138 -33.16 -4.67 -1.78
N ASN A 139 -33.79 -4.33 -2.91
CA ASN A 139 -33.97 -2.94 -3.37
C ASN A 139 -34.73 -2.02 -2.39
N ASN A 140 -35.28 -2.57 -1.30
CA ASN A 140 -36.01 -1.86 -0.25
C ASN A 140 -35.29 -1.81 1.11
N GLU A 141 -34.03 -2.26 1.21
CA GLU A 141 -33.30 -2.24 2.48
C GLU A 141 -32.65 -0.88 2.77
N VAL A 142 -32.89 -0.39 3.98
CA VAL A 142 -32.26 0.81 4.51
C VAL A 142 -30.75 0.55 4.69
N ARG A 143 -29.94 1.07 3.75
CA ARG A 143 -28.48 0.91 3.78
C ARG A 143 -27.87 1.50 5.07
N GLN A 144 -26.86 0.82 5.62
CA GLN A 144 -26.16 1.27 6.82
C GLN A 144 -25.13 2.37 6.50
N ILE A 145 -24.79 3.19 7.49
CA ILE A 145 -23.88 4.35 7.35
C ILE A 145 -22.45 3.94 7.75
N PRO A 146 -21.43 4.10 6.88
CA PRO A 146 -20.05 3.75 7.19
C PRO A 146 -19.32 4.86 7.98
N VAL A 147 -19.62 5.05 9.27
CA VAL A 147 -19.03 6.13 10.09
C VAL A 147 -17.50 6.00 10.27
N SER A 148 -16.95 4.79 10.18
CA SER A 148 -15.51 4.53 10.37
C SER A 148 -14.96 3.48 9.43
N GLN A 149 -15.66 3.18 8.33
CA GLN A 149 -15.17 2.29 7.31
C GLN A 149 -14.51 3.12 6.20
N SER A 150 -13.22 2.89 5.98
CA SER A 150 -12.41 3.51 4.93
C SER A 150 -12.16 2.60 3.74
N GLU A 151 -12.51 1.32 3.82
CA GLU A 151 -12.30 0.39 2.72
C GLU A 151 -13.48 0.41 1.75
N PHE A 152 -13.20 0.88 0.53
CA PHE A 152 -14.16 0.97 -0.56
C PHE A 152 -14.74 -0.41 -0.87
N LYS A 153 -13.88 -1.43 -1.00
CA LYS A 153 -14.29 -2.81 -1.20
C LYS A 153 -15.34 -3.25 -0.17
N LEU A 154 -15.07 -3.06 1.13
CA LEU A 154 -16.01 -3.43 2.19
C LEU A 154 -17.31 -2.62 2.16
N VAL A 155 -17.25 -1.33 1.82
CA VAL A 155 -18.46 -0.49 1.65
C VAL A 155 -19.34 -1.02 0.53
N ARG A 156 -18.74 -1.42 -0.60
CA ARG A 156 -19.47 -1.91 -1.77
C ARG A 156 -19.97 -3.34 -1.58
N GLU A 157 -19.16 -4.25 -1.05
CA GLU A 157 -19.55 -5.65 -0.81
C GLU A 157 -20.70 -5.78 0.20
N ASN A 158 -20.70 -4.93 1.23
CA ASN A 158 -21.73 -4.92 2.29
C ASN A 158 -22.90 -3.94 2.01
N HIS A 159 -23.00 -3.37 0.81
CA HIS A 159 -24.07 -2.43 0.40
C HIS A 159 -24.29 -1.27 1.38
N LEU A 160 -23.20 -0.74 1.93
CA LEU A 160 -23.25 0.44 2.78
C LEU A 160 -23.51 1.69 1.94
N LEU A 161 -24.00 2.76 2.57
CA LEU A 161 -24.15 4.05 1.90
C LEU A 161 -22.79 4.55 1.40
N TYR A 162 -22.74 4.96 0.14
CA TYR A 162 -21.53 5.43 -0.51
C TYR A 162 -21.85 6.65 -1.37
N VAL A 163 -21.12 7.74 -1.14
CA VAL A 163 -21.16 8.92 -2.00
C VAL A 163 -20.17 8.69 -3.14
N ASP A 164 -20.67 8.68 -4.37
CA ASP A 164 -19.85 8.41 -5.54
C ASP A 164 -18.83 9.53 -5.81
N LYS A 165 -17.54 9.21 -5.70
CA LYS A 165 -16.41 10.10 -6.01
C LYS A 165 -15.64 9.68 -7.26
N THR A 166 -16.12 8.70 -8.01
CA THR A 166 -15.42 8.13 -9.15
C THR A 166 -15.29 9.09 -10.34
N PHE A 167 -16.13 10.12 -10.42
CA PHE A 167 -15.94 11.26 -11.34
C PHE A 167 -14.58 11.94 -11.14
N TRP A 168 -14.14 12.11 -9.90
CA TRP A 168 -12.88 12.79 -9.60
C TRP A 168 -11.67 11.93 -9.97
N LEU A 169 -11.82 10.60 -9.97
CA LEU A 169 -10.80 9.70 -10.48
C LEU A 169 -10.55 9.92 -11.97
N SER A 170 -11.62 10.15 -12.76
CA SER A 170 -11.50 10.40 -14.20
C SER A 170 -10.86 11.75 -14.55
N LYS A 171 -10.58 12.61 -13.56
CA LYS A 171 -9.85 13.88 -13.74
C LYS A 171 -8.33 13.73 -13.60
N LEU A 172 -7.87 12.59 -13.12
CA LEU A 172 -6.46 12.27 -12.95
C LEU A 172 -5.93 11.59 -14.21
N ASP A 173 -4.64 11.77 -14.50
CA ASP A 173 -3.96 10.93 -15.48
C ASP A 173 -3.68 9.55 -14.86
N LEU A 174 -4.47 8.55 -15.25
CA LEU A 174 -4.40 7.18 -14.72
C LEU A 174 -3.25 6.35 -15.31
N ASN A 175 -2.45 6.92 -16.23
CA ASN A 175 -1.43 6.20 -16.96
C ASN A 175 0.00 6.64 -16.64
N THR A 176 0.19 7.92 -16.28
CA THR A 176 1.49 8.43 -15.83
C THR A 176 1.42 9.38 -14.62
N GLY A 177 0.22 9.64 -14.09
CA GLY A 177 0.01 10.64 -13.05
C GLY A 177 0.75 10.33 -11.75
N GLN A 178 1.43 11.35 -11.22
CA GLN A 178 2.13 11.29 -9.95
C GLN A 178 1.75 12.52 -9.14
N TYR A 179 1.01 12.30 -8.06
CA TYR A 179 0.28 13.35 -7.38
C TYR A 179 0.52 13.34 -5.88
N PHE A 180 0.49 14.54 -5.32
CA PHE A 180 0.40 14.76 -3.88
C PHE A 180 -0.90 15.53 -3.60
N VAL A 181 -1.55 15.21 -2.49
CA VAL A 181 -2.68 16.00 -2.00
C VAL A 181 -2.74 16.03 -0.49
N SER A 182 -2.77 17.24 0.06
CA SER A 182 -3.06 17.50 1.46
C SER A 182 -4.55 17.78 1.65
N ARG A 183 -5.18 17.03 2.57
CA ARG A 183 -6.51 17.34 3.09
C ARG A 183 -6.55 17.10 4.59
N PRO A 184 -7.38 17.85 5.34
CA PRO A 184 -7.52 17.63 6.77
C PRO A 184 -7.93 16.18 7.10
N ARG A 185 -7.76 15.80 8.37
CA ARG A 185 -8.20 14.48 8.84
C ARG A 185 -9.70 14.29 8.59
N LYS A 186 -10.11 13.03 8.36
CA LYS A 186 -11.51 12.63 8.18
C LYS A 186 -12.22 13.16 6.92
N PHE A 187 -11.47 13.57 5.90
CA PHE A 187 -11.99 14.00 4.60
C PHE A 187 -12.13 12.89 3.55
N GLY A 188 -12.05 11.62 3.96
CA GLY A 188 -12.22 10.48 3.06
C GLY A 188 -11.00 10.15 2.19
N LYS A 189 -9.79 10.56 2.60
CA LYS A 189 -8.54 10.27 1.87
C LYS A 189 -8.32 8.76 1.67
N SER A 190 -8.35 8.00 2.76
CA SER A 190 -8.17 6.55 2.77
C SER A 190 -9.23 5.81 1.93
N MET A 191 -10.48 6.30 1.96
CA MET A 191 -11.57 5.81 1.10
C MET A 191 -11.31 6.06 -0.38
N PHE A 192 -10.81 7.25 -0.72
CA PHE A 192 -10.45 7.57 -2.10
C PHE A 192 -9.28 6.72 -2.59
N LEU A 193 -8.27 6.47 -1.75
CA LEU A 193 -7.17 5.54 -2.08
C LEU A 193 -7.66 4.09 -2.23
N SER A 194 -8.54 3.61 -1.35
CA SER A 194 -9.18 2.27 -1.46
C SER A 194 -9.99 2.13 -2.75
N MET A 195 -10.71 3.17 -3.16
CA MET A 195 -11.39 3.20 -4.45
C MET A 195 -10.40 3.12 -5.63
N ILE A 196 -9.28 3.85 -5.57
CA ILE A 196 -8.25 3.81 -6.63
C ILE A 196 -7.58 2.43 -6.71
N GLU A 197 -7.29 1.82 -5.57
CA GLU A 197 -6.77 0.46 -5.49
C GLU A 197 -7.71 -0.54 -6.18
N SER A 198 -9.00 -0.54 -5.82
CA SER A 198 -10.00 -1.40 -6.47
C SER A 198 -10.11 -1.15 -7.97
N PHE A 199 -9.92 0.09 -8.43
CA PHE A 199 -9.93 0.44 -9.86
C PHE A 199 -8.76 -0.23 -10.60
N PHE A 200 -7.53 -0.13 -10.08
CA PHE A 200 -6.34 -0.71 -10.71
C PHE A 200 -6.21 -2.23 -10.54
N LEU A 201 -6.84 -2.79 -9.49
CA LEU A 201 -7.03 -4.24 -9.34
C LEU A 201 -8.16 -4.78 -10.22
N VAL A 202 -8.85 -3.92 -10.98
CA VAL A 202 -9.94 -4.29 -11.91
C VAL A 202 -11.06 -5.05 -11.17
N GLN A 203 -11.37 -4.62 -9.95
CA GLN A 203 -12.52 -5.11 -9.16
C GLN A 203 -13.81 -4.48 -9.70
N HIS A 204 -14.09 -4.77 -10.97
CA HIS A 204 -15.03 -4.04 -11.82
C HIS A 204 -16.44 -3.98 -11.24
N ASP A 205 -16.91 -5.07 -10.64
CA ASP A 205 -18.26 -5.16 -10.11
C ASP A 205 -18.51 -4.17 -8.96
N LEU A 206 -17.48 -3.81 -8.19
CA LEU A 206 -17.60 -2.83 -7.10
C LEU A 206 -18.02 -1.44 -7.61
N PHE A 207 -17.74 -1.15 -8.87
CA PHE A 207 -18.05 0.13 -9.52
C PHE A 207 -19.43 0.17 -10.16
N LYS A 208 -20.19 -0.92 -10.14
CA LYS A 208 -21.56 -0.95 -10.65
C LYS A 208 -22.38 0.21 -10.08
N ASP A 209 -23.13 0.87 -10.95
CA ASP A 209 -23.97 2.03 -10.66
C ASP A 209 -23.21 3.31 -10.24
N LEU A 210 -21.87 3.35 -10.41
CA LEU A 210 -21.05 4.54 -10.22
C LEU A 210 -20.70 5.22 -11.55
N TYR A 211 -20.31 6.50 -11.49
CA TYR A 211 -19.99 7.34 -12.64
C TYR A 211 -18.94 6.69 -13.56
N ILE A 212 -17.85 6.15 -13.00
CA ILE A 212 -16.76 5.58 -13.81
C ILE A 212 -17.15 4.28 -14.53
N TYR A 213 -18.16 3.56 -14.04
CA TYR A 213 -18.69 2.41 -14.74
C TYR A 213 -19.48 2.82 -15.99
N GLN A 214 -20.18 3.95 -15.92
CA GLN A 214 -20.93 4.52 -17.04
C GLN A 214 -20.04 5.34 -17.98
N ASN A 215 -18.89 5.81 -17.50
CA ASN A 215 -17.94 6.66 -18.22
C ASN A 215 -16.52 6.11 -18.02
N PRO A 216 -16.19 4.95 -18.60
CA PRO A 216 -14.94 4.27 -18.30
C PRO A 216 -13.76 5.04 -18.93
N PRO A 217 -12.69 5.29 -18.16
CA PRO A 217 -11.54 6.02 -18.67
C PRO A 217 -10.67 5.13 -19.56
N GLU A 218 -9.81 5.77 -20.34
CA GLU A 218 -8.81 5.11 -21.18
C GLU A 218 -7.55 4.71 -20.40
N ILE A 219 -7.11 3.48 -20.60
CA ILE A 219 -5.92 2.87 -19.98
C ILE A 219 -5.00 2.31 -21.06
N TYR A 220 -3.73 2.67 -20.99
CA TYR A 220 -2.68 2.11 -21.87
C TYR A 220 -2.23 0.73 -21.37
N VAL A 221 -2.30 -0.24 -22.28
CA VAL A 221 -1.83 -1.63 -22.10
C VAL A 221 -0.93 -1.97 -23.29
N LYS A 222 0.36 -2.23 -23.07
CA LYS A 222 1.33 -2.55 -24.14
C LYS A 222 1.25 -1.58 -25.33
N ASP A 223 1.31 -0.28 -25.04
CA ASP A 223 1.25 0.83 -26.02
C ASP A 223 -0.07 0.93 -26.81
N LYS A 224 -1.13 0.25 -26.37
CA LYS A 224 -2.48 0.36 -26.93
C LYS A 224 -3.42 0.99 -25.92
N ILE A 225 -4.26 1.90 -26.40
CA ILE A 225 -5.34 2.49 -25.61
C ILE A 225 -6.49 1.49 -25.55
N LYS A 226 -6.99 1.22 -24.35
CA LYS A 226 -8.18 0.43 -24.09
C LYS A 226 -9.09 1.15 -23.11
N GLU A 227 -10.39 1.01 -23.28
CA GLU A 227 -11.37 1.45 -22.29
C GLU A 227 -11.31 0.54 -21.05
N TRP A 228 -11.46 1.11 -19.86
CA TRP A 228 -11.45 0.35 -18.61
C TRP A 228 -12.68 -0.56 -18.50
N ASN A 229 -12.46 -1.86 -18.35
CA ASN A 229 -13.51 -2.86 -18.21
C ASN A 229 -12.98 -4.13 -17.52
N LYS A 230 -13.87 -5.08 -17.23
CA LYS A 230 -13.56 -6.36 -16.55
C LYS A 230 -12.52 -7.24 -17.25
N GLU A 231 -12.30 -7.07 -18.54
CA GLU A 231 -11.36 -7.88 -19.34
C GLU A 231 -9.91 -7.41 -19.20
N LEU A 232 -9.67 -6.22 -18.66
CA LEU A 232 -8.32 -5.72 -18.41
C LEU A 232 -7.59 -6.52 -17.34
N ASP A 233 -6.28 -6.71 -17.49
CA ASP A 233 -5.46 -7.31 -16.45
C ASP A 233 -5.28 -6.35 -15.26
N PRO A 234 -5.22 -6.86 -14.02
CA PRO A 234 -4.93 -6.05 -12.84
C PRO A 234 -3.47 -5.57 -12.84
N ILE A 235 -3.23 -4.41 -12.25
CA ILE A 235 -1.90 -3.85 -12.05
C ILE A 235 -1.52 -3.99 -10.57
N PRO A 236 -0.29 -4.43 -10.21
CA PRO A 236 0.14 -4.48 -8.82
C PRO A 236 0.07 -3.09 -8.17
N VAL A 237 -0.65 -3.02 -7.05
CA VAL A 237 -0.80 -1.83 -6.21
C VAL A 237 0.04 -2.01 -4.93
N ILE A 238 0.99 -1.10 -4.73
CA ILE A 238 1.76 -0.96 -3.49
C ILE A 238 1.02 0.08 -2.65
N ARG A 239 0.19 -0.39 -1.71
CA ARG A 239 -0.54 0.45 -0.76
C ARG A 239 0.23 0.52 0.55
N LEU A 240 0.46 1.73 1.04
CA LEU A 240 1.20 2.01 2.27
C LEU A 240 0.39 2.98 3.14
N ASP A 241 0.14 2.62 4.39
CA ASP A 241 -0.43 3.52 5.40
C ASP A 241 0.64 3.80 6.45
N PHE A 242 1.22 4.99 6.42
CA PHE A 242 2.30 5.36 7.33
C PHE A 242 1.82 5.63 8.77
N SER A 243 0.50 5.64 9.01
CA SER A 243 -0.05 5.71 10.37
C SER A 243 0.20 4.43 11.18
N GLU A 244 0.46 3.30 10.51
CA GLU A 244 0.79 2.02 11.15
C GLU A 244 2.26 1.95 11.62
N LEU A 245 3.11 2.85 11.14
CA LEU A 245 4.53 2.84 11.45
C LEU A 245 4.81 3.39 12.85
N THR A 246 5.60 2.64 13.62
CA THR A 246 6.15 3.14 14.89
C THR A 246 7.37 4.01 14.61
N SER A 247 7.27 5.31 14.91
CA SER A 247 8.35 6.27 14.63
C SER A 247 8.83 7.05 15.87
N ASN A 248 8.10 6.95 16.98
CA ASN A 248 8.37 7.68 18.24
C ASN A 248 9.59 7.18 19.03
N LYS A 249 10.29 6.18 18.53
CA LYS A 249 11.49 5.61 19.14
C LYS A 249 12.77 5.88 18.34
N GLY A 250 12.71 6.71 17.30
CA GLY A 250 13.85 7.08 16.47
C GLY A 250 13.81 6.50 15.04
N PRO A 251 14.76 6.93 14.18
CA PRO A 251 14.80 6.56 12.77
C PRO A 251 15.00 5.06 12.53
N ASP A 252 15.78 4.37 13.36
CA ASP A 252 16.05 2.93 13.20
C ASP A 252 14.77 2.09 13.31
N VAL A 253 13.86 2.46 14.23
CA VAL A 253 12.58 1.76 14.41
C VAL A 253 11.65 2.03 13.22
N LEU A 254 11.66 3.26 12.69
CA LEU A 254 10.92 3.62 11.49
C LEU A 254 11.44 2.84 10.26
N GLU A 255 12.75 2.76 10.09
CA GLU A 255 13.40 2.02 9.00
C GLU A 255 13.02 0.53 9.04
N VAL A 256 13.14 -0.12 10.20
CA VAL A 256 12.73 -1.52 10.37
C VAL A 256 11.24 -1.71 10.06
N GLY A 257 10.38 -0.83 10.58
CA GLY A 257 8.94 -0.91 10.34
C GLY A 257 8.57 -0.75 8.86
N LEU A 258 9.23 0.19 8.16
CA LEU A 258 9.00 0.43 6.74
C LEU A 258 9.52 -0.74 5.88
N ILE A 259 10.68 -1.31 6.22
CA ILE A 259 11.19 -2.53 5.56
C ILE A 259 10.22 -3.69 5.73
N GLN A 260 9.72 -3.92 6.96
CA GLN A 260 8.75 -4.99 7.22
C GLN A 260 7.45 -4.80 6.43
N MET A 261 6.92 -3.58 6.38
CA MET A 261 5.73 -3.24 5.59
C MET A 261 5.94 -3.55 4.09
N LEU A 262 7.08 -3.14 3.52
CA LEU A 262 7.41 -3.40 2.11
C LEU A 262 7.56 -4.91 1.82
N ARG A 263 8.17 -5.67 2.74
CA ARG A 263 8.29 -7.12 2.63
C ARG A 263 6.93 -7.82 2.70
N PHE A 264 6.07 -7.41 3.64
CA PHE A 264 4.71 -7.93 3.76
C PHE A 264 3.91 -7.72 2.47
N ILE A 265 4.04 -6.54 1.84
CA ILE A 265 3.46 -6.29 0.53
C ILE A 265 4.04 -7.27 -0.50
N GLY A 266 5.36 -7.42 -0.60
CA GLY A 266 5.99 -8.40 -1.48
C GLY A 266 5.45 -9.83 -1.29
N GLU A 267 5.33 -10.28 -0.04
CA GLU A 267 4.79 -11.60 0.32
C GLU A 267 3.34 -11.79 -0.12
N SER A 268 2.52 -10.73 -0.02
CA SER A 268 1.12 -10.72 -0.49
C SER A 268 1.01 -10.92 -2.01
N TYR A 269 2.06 -10.56 -2.75
CA TYR A 269 2.24 -10.83 -4.19
C TYR A 269 3.00 -12.12 -4.48
N GLY A 270 3.30 -12.95 -3.47
CA GLY A 270 4.07 -14.18 -3.65
C GLY A 270 5.54 -13.95 -4.00
N VAL A 271 6.05 -12.74 -3.79
CA VAL A 271 7.43 -12.35 -4.04
C VAL A 271 8.19 -12.28 -2.71
N ASN A 272 9.31 -12.99 -2.63
CA ASN A 272 10.21 -12.88 -1.48
C ASN A 272 11.35 -11.91 -1.82
N LEU A 273 11.43 -10.80 -1.09
CA LEU A 273 12.48 -9.81 -1.23
C LEU A 273 13.76 -10.30 -0.55
N LYS A 274 14.89 -10.15 -1.25
CA LYS A 274 16.22 -10.59 -0.80
C LYS A 274 16.87 -9.59 0.13
N TYR A 275 16.71 -8.29 -0.13
CA TYR A 275 17.31 -7.26 0.71
C TYR A 275 16.55 -7.09 2.03
N ASN A 276 17.27 -6.69 3.07
CA ASN A 276 16.69 -6.39 4.39
C ASN A 276 17.39 -5.24 5.14
N ASP A 277 18.44 -4.67 4.55
CA ASP A 277 19.39 -3.83 5.30
C ASP A 277 19.12 -2.34 5.13
N SER A 278 18.39 -1.93 4.08
CA SER A 278 18.05 -0.53 3.85
C SER A 278 16.67 -0.37 3.22
N VAL A 279 15.95 0.69 3.62
CA VAL A 279 14.66 1.06 3.00
C VAL A 279 14.81 1.24 1.48
N LYS A 280 15.94 1.82 1.04
CA LYS A 280 16.19 2.13 -0.37
C LYS A 280 16.22 0.86 -1.22
N ASP A 281 17.00 -0.14 -0.80
CA ASP A 281 17.19 -1.37 -1.57
C ASP A 281 15.92 -2.20 -1.60
N VAL A 282 15.23 -2.33 -0.47
CA VAL A 282 13.97 -3.07 -0.36
C VAL A 282 12.87 -2.41 -1.21
N THR A 283 12.75 -1.08 -1.18
CA THR A 283 11.78 -0.34 -2.00
C THR A 283 12.05 -0.55 -3.49
N LYS A 284 13.32 -0.47 -3.89
CA LYS A 284 13.74 -0.66 -5.29
C LYS A 284 13.47 -2.09 -5.73
N GLU A 285 13.83 -3.08 -4.91
CA GLU A 285 13.58 -4.49 -5.20
C GLU A 285 12.10 -4.78 -5.37
N LEU A 286 11.24 -4.28 -4.46
CA LEU A 286 9.80 -4.46 -4.55
C LEU A 286 9.24 -3.90 -5.86
N ILE A 287 9.51 -2.61 -6.16
CA ILE A 287 9.01 -1.96 -7.37
C ILE A 287 9.52 -2.68 -8.62
N THR A 288 10.82 -2.99 -8.68
CA THR A 288 11.42 -3.60 -9.85
C THR A 288 10.95 -5.04 -10.07
N THR A 289 10.71 -5.81 -9.01
CA THR A 289 10.25 -7.19 -9.10
C THR A 289 8.78 -7.25 -9.52
N LEU A 290 7.90 -6.45 -8.90
CA LEU A 290 6.48 -6.40 -9.27
C LEU A 290 6.25 -5.84 -10.67
N ALA A 291 6.98 -4.80 -11.06
CA ALA A 291 6.94 -4.27 -12.43
C ALA A 291 7.50 -5.29 -13.43
N GLY A 292 8.59 -6.00 -13.08
CA GLY A 292 9.23 -6.97 -13.97
C GLY A 292 8.45 -8.27 -14.16
N HIS A 293 7.53 -8.59 -13.24
CA HIS A 293 6.84 -9.87 -13.19
C HIS A 293 6.17 -10.27 -14.51
N GLU A 294 6.22 -11.55 -14.86
CA GLU A 294 5.74 -12.04 -16.17
C GLU A 294 4.25 -11.81 -16.38
N GLU A 295 3.43 -12.04 -15.35
CA GLU A 295 1.98 -11.79 -15.36
C GLU A 295 1.61 -10.30 -15.38
N ASN A 296 2.55 -9.40 -15.06
CA ASN A 296 2.32 -7.96 -15.13
C ASN A 296 2.51 -7.46 -16.57
N VAL A 297 1.41 -7.40 -17.32
CA VAL A 297 1.40 -6.96 -18.73
C VAL A 297 1.76 -5.49 -18.94
N TYR A 298 1.66 -4.67 -17.89
CA TYR A 298 1.90 -3.22 -17.94
C TYR A 298 3.36 -2.88 -17.73
N LYS A 299 4.14 -3.81 -17.18
CA LYS A 299 5.52 -3.59 -16.73
C LYS A 299 5.69 -2.39 -15.79
N LYS A 300 4.64 -2.10 -15.03
CA LYS A 300 4.54 -0.97 -14.11
C LYS A 300 3.74 -1.35 -12.86
N VAL A 301 3.91 -0.56 -11.80
CA VAL A 301 3.15 -0.66 -10.54
C VAL A 301 2.36 0.62 -10.28
N VAL A 302 1.38 0.53 -9.40
CA VAL A 302 0.68 1.67 -8.80
C VAL A 302 1.18 1.83 -7.37
N ILE A 303 1.41 3.07 -6.93
CA ILE A 303 1.85 3.37 -5.56
C ILE A 303 0.84 4.31 -4.89
N LEU A 304 0.29 3.88 -3.76
CA LEU A 304 -0.70 4.64 -2.98
C LEU A 304 -0.17 4.78 -1.56
N ILE A 305 0.03 6.01 -1.10
CA ILE A 305 0.60 6.29 0.22
C ILE A 305 -0.38 7.16 1.00
N ASP A 306 -0.88 6.66 2.14
CA ASP A 306 -1.69 7.44 3.08
C ASP A 306 -0.87 7.87 4.30
N GLU A 307 -1.32 8.98 4.91
CA GLU A 307 -0.73 9.61 6.09
C GLU A 307 0.81 9.70 6.05
N TYR A 308 1.39 10.10 4.92
CA TYR A 308 2.84 10.15 4.71
C TYR A 308 3.59 10.96 5.78
N ASP A 309 2.91 11.94 6.39
CA ASP A 309 3.40 12.85 7.40
C ASP A 309 3.28 12.29 8.83
N SER A 310 2.60 11.17 9.04
CA SER A 310 2.41 10.54 10.35
C SER A 310 3.73 10.25 11.09
N PRO A 311 4.79 9.69 10.45
CA PRO A 311 6.04 9.39 11.14
C PRO A 311 6.76 10.61 11.72
N ILE A 312 6.47 11.80 11.16
CA ILE A 312 7.01 13.10 11.61
C ILE A 312 6.07 13.74 12.64
N LEU A 313 4.75 13.66 12.41
CA LEU A 313 3.74 14.27 13.26
C LEU A 313 3.54 13.58 14.60
N SER A 314 3.64 12.25 14.63
CA SER A 314 3.38 11.43 15.83
C SER A 314 4.42 11.63 16.92
N VAL A 315 5.65 11.98 16.54
CA VAL A 315 6.77 12.18 17.47
C VAL A 315 6.83 13.61 17.99
N PHE A 316 6.22 14.55 17.27
CA PHE A 316 6.35 15.96 17.55
C PHE A 316 5.63 16.35 18.84
N ASN A 317 6.41 16.84 19.81
CA ASN A 317 5.92 17.34 21.09
C ASN A 317 6.41 18.75 21.41
N ALA A 318 6.93 19.47 20.42
CA ALA A 318 7.54 20.80 20.56
C ALA A 318 8.75 20.85 21.52
N THR A 319 9.44 19.72 21.75
CA THR A 319 10.73 19.67 22.47
C THR A 319 11.89 19.54 21.49
N LYS A 320 13.10 20.00 21.88
CA LYS A 320 14.31 19.88 21.05
C LYS A 320 14.61 18.43 20.64
N GLU A 321 14.40 17.48 21.54
CA GLU A 321 14.57 16.06 21.26
C GLU A 321 13.55 15.54 20.24
N SER A 322 12.26 15.90 20.39
CA SER A 322 11.23 15.50 19.42
C SER A 322 11.46 16.08 18.02
N LEU A 323 12.06 17.27 17.92
CA LEU A 323 12.45 17.88 16.63
C LEU A 323 13.54 17.08 15.94
N LYS A 324 14.57 16.69 16.71
CA LYS A 324 15.67 15.89 16.20
C LYS A 324 15.17 14.55 15.65
N ILE A 325 14.33 13.84 16.41
CA ILE A 325 13.72 12.59 15.95
C ILE A 325 12.85 12.80 14.71
N ALA A 326 12.06 13.88 14.66
CA ALA A 326 11.23 14.20 13.50
C ALA A 326 12.05 14.44 12.23
N ASP A 327 13.19 15.12 12.33
CA ASP A 327 14.09 15.38 11.20
C ASP A 327 14.87 14.12 10.78
N GLU A 328 15.30 13.29 11.73
CA GLU A 328 15.92 12.00 11.45
C GLU A 328 14.95 11.04 10.74
N ASN A 329 13.70 10.94 11.22
CA ASN A 329 12.63 10.17 10.58
C ASN A 329 12.38 10.66 9.15
N ARG A 330 12.42 11.98 8.95
CA ARG A 330 12.23 12.60 7.64
C ARG A 330 13.33 12.22 6.65
N GLU A 331 14.58 12.05 7.07
CA GLU A 331 15.65 11.59 6.17
C GLU A 331 15.44 10.12 5.73
N VAL A 332 14.90 9.25 6.60
CA VAL A 332 14.49 7.89 6.22
C VAL A 332 13.42 7.95 5.11
N LEU A 333 12.38 8.77 5.30
CA LEU A 333 11.31 8.94 4.31
C LEU A 333 11.82 9.55 2.99
N LYS A 334 12.76 10.48 3.05
CA LYS A 334 13.38 11.05 1.85
C LYS A 334 14.10 9.98 1.04
N GLY A 335 14.83 9.08 1.69
CA GLY A 335 15.47 7.96 1.02
C GLY A 335 14.47 7.05 0.29
N PHE A 336 13.32 6.79 0.91
CA PHE A 336 12.21 6.07 0.28
C PHE A 336 11.66 6.80 -0.97
N PHE A 337 11.38 8.10 -0.87
CA PHE A 337 10.85 8.87 -2.00
C PHE A 337 11.85 9.06 -3.15
N GLU A 338 13.16 9.14 -2.87
CA GLU A 338 14.21 9.16 -3.90
C GLU A 338 14.17 7.91 -4.79
N ILE A 339 13.81 6.75 -4.21
CA ILE A 339 13.64 5.50 -4.98
C ILE A 339 12.37 5.53 -5.83
N ILE A 340 11.27 6.08 -5.31
CA ILE A 340 10.06 6.30 -6.11
C ILE A 340 10.38 7.18 -7.32
N LYS A 341 11.08 8.30 -7.10
CA LYS A 341 11.49 9.23 -8.16
C LYS A 341 12.37 8.55 -9.21
N SER A 342 13.43 7.87 -8.79
CA SER A 342 14.34 7.16 -9.72
C SER A 342 13.68 5.98 -10.44
N SER A 343 12.59 5.44 -9.89
CA SER A 343 11.80 4.34 -10.47
C SER A 343 10.60 4.80 -11.29
N GLN A 344 10.47 6.10 -11.60
CA GLN A 344 9.32 6.69 -12.30
C GLN A 344 8.89 5.93 -13.57
N GLN A 345 9.82 5.39 -14.34
CA GLN A 345 9.51 4.62 -15.57
C GLN A 345 8.71 3.33 -15.30
N LYS A 346 8.82 2.78 -14.09
CA LYS A 346 8.10 1.58 -13.61
C LYS A 346 6.84 1.92 -12.84
N ILE A 347 6.47 3.19 -12.73
CA ILE A 347 5.27 3.64 -12.01
C ILE A 347 4.24 4.06 -13.05
N LYS A 348 3.05 3.47 -12.97
CA LYS A 348 1.89 3.85 -13.80
C LYS A 348 1.12 5.00 -13.17
N PHE A 349 0.94 4.93 -11.85
CA PHE A 349 0.22 5.95 -11.09
C PHE A 349 0.78 6.02 -9.67
N CYS A 350 0.93 7.23 -9.15
CA CYS A 350 1.29 7.47 -7.76
C CYS A 350 0.37 8.52 -7.15
N LEU A 351 -0.19 8.24 -5.97
CA LEU A 351 -0.91 9.23 -5.19
C LEU A 351 -0.47 9.16 -3.73
N VAL A 352 0.02 10.30 -3.24
CA VAL A 352 0.45 10.48 -1.85
C VAL A 352 -0.53 11.41 -1.14
N THR A 353 -1.03 10.98 0.00
CA THR A 353 -1.98 11.75 0.79
C THR A 353 -1.46 11.99 2.21
N GLY A 354 -1.83 13.14 2.79
CA GLY A 354 -1.45 13.53 4.13
C GLY A 354 -2.32 14.65 4.67
N VAL A 355 -2.05 15.07 5.91
CA VAL A 355 -2.71 16.24 6.50
C VAL A 355 -1.96 17.51 6.17
N THR A 356 -0.64 17.47 6.28
CA THR A 356 0.23 18.63 6.24
C THR A 356 1.23 18.53 5.12
N MET A 357 1.79 19.69 4.77
CA MET A 357 2.94 19.80 3.90
C MET A 357 4.17 20.08 4.77
N PHE A 358 4.42 19.25 5.81
CA PHE A 358 5.57 19.41 6.72
C PHE A 358 6.93 19.10 6.08
N SER A 359 6.91 18.75 4.81
CA SER A 359 8.06 18.65 3.96
C SER A 359 8.67 20.04 3.76
N ASN A 360 9.60 20.39 4.63
CA ASN A 360 10.78 21.17 4.24
C ASN A 360 11.15 20.81 2.79
N MET A 361 11.56 21.80 1.98
CA MET A 361 11.95 21.62 0.56
C MET A 361 12.81 20.36 0.29
N GLN A 362 13.53 19.82 1.29
CA GLN A 362 14.38 18.65 1.15
C GLN A 362 13.67 17.27 1.25
N LEU A 363 12.42 17.14 1.77
CA LEU A 363 11.67 15.87 1.60
C LEU A 363 11.04 15.84 0.19
N PHE A 364 10.54 16.97 -0.28
CA PHE A 364 10.09 17.12 -1.66
C PHE A 364 11.22 17.15 -2.69
N SER A 365 12.49 17.43 -2.33
CA SER A 365 13.58 17.27 -3.30
C SER A 365 13.78 15.80 -3.71
N GLY A 366 13.50 14.87 -2.79
CA GLY A 366 13.41 13.44 -3.06
C GLY A 366 12.16 13.03 -3.85
N ALA A 367 11.12 13.86 -3.88
CA ALA A 367 9.80 13.58 -4.48
C ALA A 367 9.31 14.67 -5.46
N ASN A 368 10.21 15.42 -6.11
CA ASN A 368 9.85 16.62 -6.87
C ASN A 368 9.06 16.36 -8.16
N GLN A 369 8.88 15.08 -8.52
CA GLN A 369 8.03 14.62 -9.60
C GLN A 369 6.54 14.61 -9.22
N LEU A 370 6.20 14.70 -7.93
CA LEU A 370 4.81 14.75 -7.47
C LEU A 370 4.22 16.13 -7.78
N VAL A 371 3.12 16.15 -8.52
CA VAL A 371 2.34 17.36 -8.76
C VAL A 371 1.40 17.58 -7.58
N ASP A 372 1.53 18.72 -6.90
CA ASP A 372 0.65 19.08 -5.80
C ASP A 372 -0.74 19.50 -6.32
N LEU A 373 -1.75 18.70 -6.00
CA LEU A 373 -3.15 18.93 -6.35
C LEU A 373 -3.95 19.58 -5.20
N THR A 374 -3.29 20.00 -4.11
CA THR A 374 -3.95 20.53 -2.91
C THR A 374 -4.87 21.70 -3.22
N LEU A 375 -4.41 22.68 -4.00
CA LEU A 375 -5.18 23.84 -4.43
C LEU A 375 -5.74 23.72 -5.86
N SER A 376 -5.65 22.54 -6.48
CA SER A 376 -6.15 22.32 -7.83
C SER A 376 -7.67 22.14 -7.82
N ASP A 377 -8.33 22.77 -8.80
CA ASP A 377 -9.73 22.56 -9.12
C ASP A 377 -10.04 21.09 -9.52
N LYS A 378 -9.06 20.37 -10.08
CA LYS A 378 -9.16 18.96 -10.49
C LYS A 378 -9.66 18.00 -9.42
N LEU A 379 -9.42 18.29 -8.14
CA LEU A 379 -9.86 17.46 -7.00
C LEU A 379 -10.63 18.26 -5.95
N SER A 380 -11.20 19.42 -6.30
CA SER A 380 -11.81 20.32 -5.32
C SER A 380 -13.06 19.77 -4.65
N GLY A 381 -13.82 18.88 -5.30
CA GLY A 381 -14.94 18.15 -4.69
C GLY A 381 -14.67 16.66 -4.43
N ALA A 382 -13.43 16.19 -4.63
CA ALA A 382 -13.07 14.78 -4.46
C ALA A 382 -13.13 14.33 -2.99
N TYR A 383 -12.86 15.26 -2.08
CA TYR A 383 -12.80 15.03 -0.64
C TYR A 383 -13.87 15.88 0.05
N GLY A 384 -14.72 15.26 0.86
CA GLY A 384 -15.92 15.94 1.39
C GLY A 384 -17.18 15.60 0.60
N PHE A 385 -18.34 15.94 1.15
CA PHE A 385 -19.64 15.75 0.48
C PHE A 385 -20.21 17.10 0.04
N ALA A 386 -20.75 17.19 -1.16
CA ALA A 386 -21.51 18.34 -1.62
C ALA A 386 -22.97 18.25 -1.15
N ASN A 387 -23.71 19.38 -1.15
CA ASN A 387 -25.13 19.43 -0.77
C ASN A 387 -25.95 18.32 -1.46
N LYS A 388 -25.89 18.30 -2.80
CA LYS A 388 -26.68 17.38 -3.63
C LYS A 388 -26.32 15.91 -3.37
N GLU A 389 -25.04 15.64 -3.11
CA GLU A 389 -24.58 14.28 -2.79
C GLU A 389 -25.18 13.79 -1.47
N ILE A 390 -25.30 14.67 -0.47
CA ILE A 390 -25.92 14.34 0.81
C ILE A 390 -27.41 14.09 0.63
N GLU A 391 -28.12 15.02 -0.01
CA GLU A 391 -29.56 14.92 -0.25
C GLU A 391 -29.91 13.62 -0.99
N THR A 392 -29.14 13.27 -2.02
CA THR A 392 -29.40 12.07 -2.83
C THR A 392 -28.99 10.79 -2.10
N THR A 393 -27.82 10.75 -1.47
CA THR A 393 -27.28 9.51 -0.88
C THR A 393 -27.93 9.19 0.47
N PHE A 394 -28.31 10.21 1.23
CA PHE A 394 -28.89 10.06 2.56
C PHE A 394 -30.41 10.31 2.58
N GLU A 395 -31.06 10.35 1.42
CA GLU A 395 -32.52 10.58 1.29
C GLU A 395 -33.33 9.73 2.28
N SER A 396 -33.05 8.43 2.32
CA SER A 396 -33.75 7.46 3.19
C SER A 396 -33.47 7.65 4.69
N LYS A 397 -32.56 8.56 5.08
CA LYS A 397 -32.19 8.86 6.46
C LYS A 397 -32.87 10.12 7.00
N PHE A 398 -33.49 10.92 6.14
CA PHE A 398 -34.31 12.06 6.56
C PHE A 398 -35.68 11.59 7.04
N LEU A 399 -35.75 11.06 8.27
CA LEU A 399 -36.97 10.57 8.91
C LEU A 399 -37.24 11.31 10.23
N GLY A 400 -38.51 11.38 10.66
CA GLY A 400 -38.91 11.94 11.96
C GLY A 400 -38.66 13.45 12.08
N GLU A 401 -37.99 13.90 13.16
CA GLU A 401 -37.66 15.31 13.43
C GLU A 401 -36.80 15.97 12.32
N TYR A 402 -36.16 15.15 11.47
CA TYR A 402 -35.36 15.60 10.34
C TYR A 402 -36.02 15.30 8.99
N SER A 403 -37.34 15.08 8.96
CA SER A 403 -38.12 14.87 7.73
C SER A 403 -38.16 16.10 6.82
N ASN A 404 -38.03 17.31 7.38
CA ASN A 404 -37.83 18.50 6.56
C ASN A 404 -36.35 18.57 6.11
N VAL A 405 -36.11 18.10 4.88
CA VAL A 405 -34.79 18.07 4.26
C VAL A 405 -34.15 19.47 4.24
N SER A 406 -34.90 20.51 3.85
CA SER A 406 -34.36 21.87 3.74
C SER A 406 -33.92 22.44 5.09
N GLU A 407 -34.73 22.26 6.14
CA GLU A 407 -34.38 22.75 7.48
C GLU A 407 -33.17 21.99 8.05
N THR A 408 -33.15 20.67 7.87
CA THR A 408 -32.04 19.81 8.31
C THR A 408 -30.76 20.20 7.58
N MET A 409 -30.81 20.36 6.26
CA MET A 409 -29.65 20.77 5.45
C MET A 409 -29.13 22.15 5.83
N ASN A 410 -29.99 23.09 6.22
CA ASN A 410 -29.55 24.39 6.75
C ASN A 410 -28.78 24.25 8.07
N LYS A 411 -29.28 23.43 9.01
CA LYS A 411 -28.58 23.14 10.28
C LYS A 411 -27.24 22.44 10.04
N LEU A 412 -27.20 21.47 9.13
CA LEU A 412 -25.96 20.79 8.74
C LEU A 412 -24.98 21.74 8.06
N LYS A 413 -25.47 22.66 7.22
CA LYS A 413 -24.64 23.63 6.49
C LYS A 413 -23.90 24.54 7.46
N GLU A 414 -24.61 25.10 8.43
CA GLU A 414 -24.02 25.96 9.46
C GLU A 414 -22.98 25.21 10.31
N LYS A 415 -23.23 23.93 10.59
CA LYS A 415 -22.41 23.15 11.51
C LYS A 415 -21.21 22.45 10.88
N TYR A 416 -21.34 21.92 9.67
CA TYR A 416 -20.39 20.96 9.09
C TYR A 416 -19.90 21.29 7.67
N ASN A 417 -20.50 22.26 6.97
CA ASN A 417 -20.08 22.71 5.63
C ASN A 417 -19.03 23.83 5.72
N GLY A 418 -18.62 24.41 4.59
CA GLY A 418 -17.78 25.60 4.50
C GLY A 418 -16.42 25.33 3.88
N TYR A 419 -15.95 24.08 3.86
CA TYR A 419 -14.65 23.72 3.31
C TYR A 419 -14.61 23.86 1.80
N SER A 420 -13.52 24.40 1.29
CA SER A 420 -13.17 24.56 -0.12
C SER A 420 -11.66 24.72 -0.29
N TRP A 421 -11.17 24.27 -1.45
CA TRP A 421 -9.78 24.38 -1.89
C TRP A 421 -9.60 25.26 -3.13
N ASP A 422 -10.69 25.61 -3.82
CA ASP A 422 -10.73 26.47 -4.99
C ASP A 422 -11.53 27.76 -4.77
N GLY A 423 -12.19 27.90 -3.61
CA GLY A 423 -13.11 29.00 -3.30
C GLY A 423 -14.52 28.84 -3.89
N ASN A 424 -14.74 27.86 -4.76
CA ASN A 424 -15.98 27.65 -5.51
C ASN A 424 -16.77 26.46 -4.96
N ILE A 425 -16.18 25.27 -4.97
CA ILE A 425 -16.83 24.05 -4.51
C ILE A 425 -16.79 24.03 -2.98
N ARG A 426 -17.97 23.92 -2.37
CA ARG A 426 -18.16 23.83 -0.91
C ARG A 426 -18.57 22.42 -0.52
N VAL A 427 -17.87 21.87 0.46
CA VAL A 427 -18.11 20.52 0.94
C VAL A 427 -18.22 20.45 2.46
N TYR A 428 -18.96 19.43 2.90
CA TYR A 428 -19.10 19.03 4.27
C TYR A 428 -17.98 18.05 4.65
N ASN A 429 -17.62 18.05 5.94
CA ASN A 429 -16.80 16.98 6.49
C ASN A 429 -17.55 15.63 6.44
N PRO A 430 -17.03 14.60 5.75
CA PRO A 430 -17.69 13.30 5.62
C PRO A 430 -17.98 12.62 6.96
N PHE A 431 -17.02 12.64 7.87
CA PHE A 431 -17.17 11.99 9.18
C PHE A 431 -18.25 12.66 10.01
N SER A 432 -18.32 13.99 10.03
CA SER A 432 -19.38 14.71 10.75
C SER A 432 -20.76 14.40 10.17
N ILE A 433 -20.90 14.31 8.85
CA ILE A 433 -22.18 13.95 8.20
C ILE A 433 -22.58 12.50 8.49
N CYS A 434 -21.65 11.55 8.31
CA CYS A 434 -21.93 10.15 8.64
C CYS A 434 -22.27 9.98 10.13
N SER A 435 -21.55 10.66 11.03
CA SER A 435 -21.82 10.60 12.47
C SER A 435 -23.17 11.21 12.84
N PHE A 436 -23.56 12.31 12.18
CA PHE A 436 -24.88 12.92 12.35
C PHE A 436 -25.99 11.94 11.97
N PHE A 437 -25.97 11.38 10.75
CA PHE A 437 -27.04 10.47 10.31
C PHE A 437 -27.02 9.12 11.04
N TYR A 438 -25.88 8.74 11.62
CA TYR A 438 -25.80 7.53 12.45
C TYR A 438 -26.39 7.75 13.85
N GLY A 439 -26.08 8.89 14.48
CA GLY A 439 -26.50 9.20 15.85
C GLY A 439 -27.79 10.01 15.96
N ASN A 440 -28.27 10.58 14.85
CA ASN A 440 -29.37 11.56 14.77
C ASN A 440 -29.19 12.74 15.74
N LYS A 441 -27.95 13.21 15.92
CA LYS A 441 -27.62 14.31 16.84
C LYS A 441 -26.62 15.27 16.22
N LEU A 442 -26.95 16.56 16.29
CA LEU A 442 -26.03 17.65 15.92
C LEU A 442 -24.99 17.84 17.03
N GLU A 443 -23.87 17.14 16.96
CA GLU A 443 -22.78 17.21 17.94
C GLU A 443 -21.49 17.81 17.36
N ASN A 444 -20.48 18.04 18.21
CA ASN A 444 -19.13 18.34 17.77
C ASN A 444 -18.34 17.03 17.66
N PHE A 445 -18.11 16.59 16.42
CA PHE A 445 -17.40 15.37 16.03
C PHE A 445 -15.91 15.63 15.73
N TRP A 446 -15.52 16.89 15.56
CA TRP A 446 -14.12 17.31 15.40
C TRP A 446 -13.28 16.98 16.64
N VAL A 447 -13.73 17.38 17.84
CA VAL A 447 -13.00 17.17 19.12
C VAL A 447 -13.01 15.72 19.58
N LYS A 448 -14.15 15.01 19.43
CA LYS A 448 -14.36 13.66 20.02
C LYS A 448 -13.41 12.57 19.50
N LYS A 449 -12.85 12.71 18.29
CA LYS A 449 -11.93 11.73 17.67
C LYS A 449 -10.78 12.37 16.87
N GLY A 450 -10.39 13.60 17.18
CA GLY A 450 -9.57 14.40 16.25
C GLY A 450 -8.51 15.29 16.87
N ARG A 451 -8.14 15.09 18.15
CA ARG A 451 -7.16 15.95 18.83
C ARG A 451 -5.93 16.16 17.95
N THR A 452 -5.74 17.39 17.48
CA THR A 452 -4.45 17.87 17.02
C THR A 452 -3.72 18.43 18.23
N SER A 453 -3.31 17.54 19.14
CA SER A 453 -2.40 17.89 20.24
C SER A 453 -1.17 18.64 19.72
N PHE A 454 -0.75 18.30 18.50
CA PHE A 454 0.27 18.98 17.72
C PHE A 454 -0.04 20.48 17.47
N LEU A 455 -1.17 20.83 16.85
CA LEU A 455 -1.47 22.22 16.51
C LEU A 455 -1.67 23.05 17.78
N ALA A 456 -2.38 22.50 18.77
CA ALA A 456 -2.59 23.19 20.04
C ALA A 456 -1.25 23.61 20.68
N LYS A 457 -0.22 22.74 20.63
CA LYS A 457 1.13 23.01 21.16
C LYS A 457 1.93 24.06 20.37
N LEU A 458 1.55 24.34 19.12
CA LEU A 458 2.27 25.24 18.23
C LEU A 458 1.67 26.65 18.14
N VAL A 459 0.46 26.85 18.66
CA VAL A 459 -0.30 28.09 18.51
C VAL A 459 -0.40 28.82 19.84
N ARG A 460 -0.12 30.12 19.83
CA ARG A 460 -0.29 31.01 21.00
C ARG A 460 -1.62 31.74 20.92
N LEU A 461 -2.20 32.13 22.07
CA LEU A 461 -3.48 32.88 22.14
C LEU A 461 -3.54 34.12 21.24
N GLU A 462 -2.41 34.81 21.08
CA GLU A 462 -2.30 36.04 20.29
C GLU A 462 -2.67 35.81 18.83
N HIS A 463 -2.25 34.69 18.24
CA HIS A 463 -2.56 34.28 16.87
C HIS A 463 -4.06 34.12 16.59
N ILE A 464 -4.85 33.89 17.63
CA ILE A 464 -6.27 33.53 17.52
C ILE A 464 -7.17 34.75 17.56
N LYS A 465 -6.76 35.82 18.24
CA LYS A 465 -7.51 37.08 18.21
C LYS A 465 -7.67 37.58 16.78
N ASP A 466 -6.65 37.33 15.96
CA ASP A 466 -6.64 37.70 14.55
C ASP A 466 -7.54 36.77 13.72
N ILE A 467 -7.39 35.44 13.84
CA ILE A 467 -8.20 34.46 13.07
C ILE A 467 -9.69 34.51 13.43
N ALA A 468 -10.02 34.60 14.72
CA ALA A 468 -11.41 34.45 15.16
C ALA A 468 -12.29 35.63 14.75
N LYS A 469 -11.68 36.82 14.57
CA LYS A 469 -12.35 38.09 14.28
C LYS A 469 -12.22 38.55 12.83
N HIS A 470 -11.22 38.08 12.08
CA HIS A 470 -10.94 38.59 10.73
C HIS A 470 -10.75 37.48 9.71
N GLU A 471 -11.05 37.82 8.45
CA GLU A 471 -10.64 37.02 7.30
C GLU A 471 -9.16 37.27 7.02
N ILE A 472 -8.42 36.21 6.69
CA ILE A 472 -6.99 36.30 6.41
C ILE A 472 -6.81 36.36 4.90
N ARG A 473 -6.18 37.43 4.42
CA ARG A 473 -5.81 37.57 3.01
C ARG A 473 -4.35 37.17 2.84
N ILE A 474 -4.10 36.17 2.00
CA ILE A 474 -2.74 35.70 1.67
C ILE A 474 -2.58 35.59 0.16
N ASN A 475 -1.40 35.91 -0.39
CA ASN A 475 -1.10 35.60 -1.78
C ASN A 475 -1.07 34.07 -1.94
N ARG A 476 -1.70 33.54 -3.00
CA ARG A 476 -1.73 32.10 -3.29
C ARG A 476 -0.35 31.45 -3.28
N ASP A 477 0.66 32.14 -3.80
CA ASP A 477 2.05 31.64 -3.87
C ASP A 477 2.72 31.55 -2.49
N CYS A 478 2.16 32.21 -1.47
CA CYS A 478 2.62 32.10 -0.09
C CYS A 478 2.00 30.91 0.66
N MET A 479 1.09 30.14 0.04
CA MET A 479 0.59 28.88 0.59
C MET A 479 1.64 27.78 0.41
N THR A 480 2.71 27.86 1.18
CA THR A 480 3.89 26.99 1.05
C THR A 480 3.94 25.89 2.12
N PRO A 481 4.78 24.85 1.89
CA PRO A 481 5.14 23.88 2.93
C PRO A 481 5.67 24.58 4.17
N VAL A 482 5.27 24.11 5.35
CA VAL A 482 5.61 24.76 6.62
C VAL A 482 6.76 24.02 7.26
N SER A 483 7.84 24.73 7.62
CA SER A 483 8.89 24.13 8.44
C SER A 483 8.53 24.19 9.92
N ILE A 484 8.81 23.10 10.63
CA ILE A 484 8.55 22.99 12.06
C ILE A 484 9.36 24.03 12.85
N GLU A 485 10.60 24.27 12.45
CA GLU A 485 11.49 25.26 13.07
C GLU A 485 10.95 26.70 12.92
N ASN A 486 10.42 27.06 11.74
CA ASN A 486 9.85 28.39 11.54
C ASN A 486 8.62 28.62 12.41
N ILE A 487 7.79 27.60 12.63
CA ILE A 487 6.61 27.74 13.50
C ILE A 487 7.01 28.03 14.94
N GLN A 488 8.07 27.40 15.45
CA GLN A 488 8.50 27.61 16.83
C GLN A 488 9.20 28.95 17.04
N ASN A 489 9.97 29.39 16.04
CA ASN A 489 10.78 30.60 16.12
C ASN A 489 10.02 31.86 15.67
N SER A 490 8.89 31.71 15.00
CA SER A 490 8.07 32.83 14.53
C SER A 490 7.04 33.26 15.57
N SER A 491 6.81 34.58 15.64
CA SER A 491 5.66 35.16 16.32
C SER A 491 4.44 35.32 15.43
N GLU A 492 4.55 35.04 14.14
CA GLU A 492 3.45 35.14 13.19
C GLU A 492 2.59 33.88 13.18
N LEU A 493 1.36 34.04 12.70
CA LEU A 493 0.41 32.95 12.55
C LEU A 493 0.86 32.01 11.40
N PRO A 494 1.00 30.70 11.62
CA PRO A 494 1.32 29.75 10.55
C PRO A 494 0.08 29.44 9.69
N VAL A 495 -0.33 30.40 8.87
CA VAL A 495 -1.58 30.37 8.06
C VAL A 495 -1.73 29.07 7.26
N SER A 496 -0.66 28.63 6.57
CA SER A 496 -0.66 27.40 5.78
C SER A 496 -0.94 26.16 6.62
N LEU A 497 -0.42 26.12 7.86
CA LEU A 497 -0.65 24.99 8.76
C LEU A 497 -2.12 24.93 9.20
N PHE A 498 -2.72 26.07 9.54
CA PHE A 498 -4.14 26.14 9.89
C PHE A 498 -5.04 25.72 8.73
N PHE A 499 -4.69 26.09 7.50
CA PHE A 499 -5.39 25.64 6.31
C PHE A 499 -5.28 24.11 6.11
N GLN A 500 -4.05 23.58 6.12
CA GLN A 500 -3.78 22.14 5.95
C GLN A 500 -4.45 21.26 7.01
N THR A 501 -4.46 21.72 8.26
CA THR A 501 -5.10 21.01 9.38
C THR A 501 -6.62 21.18 9.42
N GLY A 502 -7.19 22.03 8.55
CA GLY A 502 -8.65 22.20 8.40
C GLY A 502 -9.29 23.20 9.35
N TYR A 503 -8.49 24.04 10.02
CA TYR A 503 -8.98 25.14 10.84
C TYR A 503 -9.29 26.40 10.02
N LEU A 504 -8.64 26.55 8.85
CA LEU A 504 -8.95 27.55 7.85
C LEU A 504 -9.35 26.89 6.53
N THR A 505 -10.15 27.61 5.74
CA THR A 505 -10.54 27.22 4.39
C THR A 505 -10.60 28.44 3.47
N ILE A 506 -10.49 28.24 2.16
CA ILE A 506 -10.58 29.32 1.17
C ILE A 506 -12.04 29.75 1.06
N LYS A 507 -12.40 30.90 1.61
CA LYS A 507 -13.72 31.51 1.48
C LYS A 507 -13.94 32.12 0.09
N LYS A 508 -12.90 32.69 -0.51
CA LYS A 508 -12.95 33.32 -1.83
C LYS A 508 -11.54 33.42 -2.42
N VAL A 509 -11.45 33.39 -3.73
CA VAL A 509 -10.25 33.76 -4.49
C VAL A 509 -10.47 35.14 -5.10
N GLU A 510 -9.53 36.06 -4.90
CA GLU A 510 -9.54 37.40 -5.46
C GLU A 510 -8.40 37.56 -6.45
N ILE A 511 -8.75 37.84 -7.71
CA ILE A 511 -7.76 38.08 -8.76
C ILE A 511 -7.56 39.59 -8.87
N VAL A 512 -6.34 40.04 -8.57
CA VAL A 512 -5.94 41.45 -8.70
C VAL A 512 -5.06 41.59 -9.94
N ASN A 513 -5.36 42.62 -10.75
CA ASN A 513 -4.61 42.95 -11.97
C ASN A 513 -4.46 41.80 -12.99
N LYS A 514 -5.37 40.81 -12.97
CA LYS A 514 -5.35 39.61 -13.84
C LYS A 514 -4.13 38.70 -13.72
N GLU A 515 -3.23 38.96 -12.77
CA GLU A 515 -1.98 38.21 -12.60
C GLU A 515 -1.82 37.65 -11.19
N THR A 516 -2.28 38.36 -10.15
CA THR A 516 -2.05 37.95 -8.76
C THR A 516 -3.32 37.40 -8.14
N GLU A 517 -3.26 36.15 -7.67
CA GLU A 517 -4.34 35.51 -6.93
C GLU A 517 -4.14 35.65 -5.41
N TYR A 518 -5.12 36.22 -4.73
CA TYR A 518 -5.20 36.26 -3.28
C TYR A 518 -6.25 35.28 -2.78
N LEU A 519 -5.90 34.51 -1.76
CA LEU A 519 -6.81 33.62 -1.04
C LEU A 519 -7.34 34.36 0.19
N ILE A 520 -8.67 34.44 0.29
CA ILE A 520 -9.36 34.91 1.49
C ILE A 520 -9.72 33.69 2.32
N LEU A 521 -9.11 33.54 3.49
CA LEU A 521 -9.24 32.39 4.37
C LEU A 521 -10.11 32.72 5.59
N ALA A 522 -10.93 31.77 6.01
CA ALA A 522 -11.77 31.90 7.20
C ALA A 522 -11.95 30.53 7.88
N ILE A 523 -12.46 30.55 9.13
CA ILE A 523 -12.91 29.33 9.81
C ILE A 523 -14.14 28.78 9.05
N PRO A 524 -14.17 27.47 8.69
CA PRO A 524 -15.19 26.91 7.80
C PRO A 524 -16.61 26.93 8.40
N ASN A 525 -16.76 26.60 9.69
CA ASN A 525 -18.06 26.44 10.33
C ASN A 525 -17.99 26.55 11.87
N SER A 526 -19.16 26.44 12.50
CA SER A 526 -19.30 26.50 13.96
C SER A 526 -18.66 25.31 14.69
N GLU A 527 -18.63 24.11 14.09
CA GLU A 527 -17.95 22.94 14.67
C GLU A 527 -16.45 23.20 14.87
N VAL A 528 -15.76 23.65 13.82
CA VAL A 528 -14.33 23.96 13.86
C VAL A 528 -14.05 25.16 14.76
N ARG A 529 -14.88 26.22 14.69
CA ARG A 529 -14.75 27.39 15.56
C ARG A 529 -14.74 26.99 17.03
N ASN A 530 -15.75 26.24 17.45
CA ASN A 530 -15.89 25.80 18.84
C ASN A 530 -14.73 24.89 19.25
N SER A 531 -14.31 23.99 18.34
CA SER A 531 -13.19 23.08 18.58
C SER A 531 -11.88 23.80 18.82
N LEU A 532 -11.56 24.74 17.94
CA LEU A 532 -10.36 25.57 18.04
C LEU A 532 -10.36 26.33 19.37
N MET A 533 -11.44 27.04 19.70
CA MET A 533 -11.53 27.80 20.96
C MET A 533 -11.30 26.90 22.19
N GLY A 534 -11.92 25.72 22.23
CA GLY A 534 -11.78 24.77 23.34
C GLY A 534 -10.37 24.22 23.51
N GLU A 535 -9.72 23.78 22.43
CA GLU A 535 -8.35 23.25 22.48
C GLU A 535 -7.34 24.31 22.93
N LEU A 536 -7.53 25.56 22.51
CA LEU A 536 -6.63 26.65 22.83
C LEU A 536 -6.77 27.12 24.27
N TRP A 537 -8.01 27.21 24.77
CA TRP A 537 -8.27 27.48 26.18
C TRP A 537 -7.64 26.40 27.06
N ALA A 538 -7.77 25.14 26.65
CA ALA A 538 -7.15 24.02 27.34
C ALA A 538 -5.63 24.19 27.44
N ASN A 539 -4.99 24.49 26.30
CA ASN A 539 -3.54 24.62 26.25
C ASN A 539 -3.03 25.85 27.03
N THR A 540 -3.68 27.00 26.87
CA THR A 540 -3.24 28.26 27.52
C THR A 540 -3.29 28.16 29.04
N PHE A 541 -4.39 27.62 29.56
CA PHE A 541 -4.59 27.54 31.00
C PHE A 541 -4.07 26.23 31.59
N CYS A 542 -3.41 25.39 30.78
CA CYS A 542 -2.96 24.06 31.16
C CYS A 542 -4.07 23.23 31.85
N ILE A 543 -5.30 23.30 31.32
CA ILE A 543 -6.46 22.57 31.85
C ILE A 543 -6.93 21.49 30.86
N PRO A 544 -7.64 20.45 31.33
CA PRO A 544 -8.31 19.53 30.43
C PRO A 544 -9.25 20.25 29.45
N VAL A 545 -9.30 19.76 28.21
CA VAL A 545 -10.19 20.26 27.15
C VAL A 545 -11.65 20.31 27.60
N GLU A 546 -12.10 19.32 28.36
CA GLU A 546 -13.43 19.31 28.96
C GLU A 546 -13.69 20.54 29.85
N ASN A 547 -12.73 20.89 30.71
CA ASN A 547 -12.85 22.06 31.59
C ASN A 547 -12.82 23.37 30.78
N ALA A 548 -12.05 23.42 29.70
CA ALA A 548 -12.05 24.55 28.77
C ALA A 548 -13.43 24.74 28.13
N PHE A 549 -14.03 23.68 27.58
CA PHE A 549 -15.39 23.74 27.00
C PHE A 549 -16.45 24.12 28.03
N ARG A 550 -16.42 23.55 29.24
CA ARG A 550 -17.34 23.93 30.32
C ARG A 550 -17.23 25.42 30.65
N ARG A 551 -16.03 25.99 30.64
CA ARG A 551 -15.83 27.43 30.88
C ARG A 551 -16.35 28.30 29.73
N ILE A 552 -16.12 27.90 28.48
CA ILE A 552 -16.66 28.62 27.29
C ILE A 552 -18.19 28.67 27.36
N ILE A 553 -18.84 27.55 27.70
CA ILE A 553 -20.30 27.47 27.82
C ILE A 553 -20.83 28.33 28.98
N THR A 554 -20.13 28.34 30.12
CA THR A 554 -20.63 29.01 31.34
C THR A 554 -20.30 30.50 31.44
N ARG A 555 -19.23 30.98 30.78
CA ARG A 555 -18.74 32.36 30.89
C ARG A 555 -18.80 33.15 29.57
N GLY A 556 -19.22 32.53 28.48
CA GLY A 556 -19.18 33.10 27.14
C GLY A 556 -17.77 33.07 26.53
N THR A 557 -17.70 33.18 25.20
CA THR A 557 -16.44 33.47 24.49
C THR A 557 -16.00 34.91 24.76
N PRO A 558 -14.71 35.18 25.07
CA PRO A 558 -14.20 36.52 25.34
C PRO A 558 -14.14 37.40 24.09
#